data_AF-V7ESV9-F1
#
_entry.id   AF-V7ESV9-F1
#
_cell.length_a   1.000
_cell.length_b   1.000
_cell.length_c   1.000
_cell.angle_alpha   90.00
_cell.angle_beta   90.00
_cell.angle_gamma   90.00
#
_symmetry.space_group_name_H-M   'P 1'
#
loop_
_entity.id
_entity.type
_entity.pdbx_description
1 polymer ?
#
loop_
_entity_poly.entity_id
_entity_poly.type
_entity_poly.pdbx_seq_one_letter_code
_entity_poly.pdbx_strand_id
1 'polypeptide(L)'
;MVDGVLLRALFRVHLWASARLMPTLIGRRSFESVLKWAPLSAPTPYRGLSSAYIVAAVNRTVRHPWLMRDRRCLREGLLAHRFLRFAGFDPDLRFGVDPKSMQAPRMSAHCWVCLDGRPVVSDSLPGMVQIYRHHADAGKAHAA
;
A
#
# COMPACT_ATOMS: atom_id res chain seq x y z
N MET A 1 17.85 22.91 -3.76
CA MET A 1 17.98 21.78 -4.72
C MET A 1 18.58 20.52 -4.07
N VAL A 2 19.58 20.66 -3.18
CA VAL A 2 20.20 19.53 -2.46
C VAL A 2 19.19 18.77 -1.57
N ASP A 3 18.25 19.49 -0.95
CA ASP A 3 17.23 18.92 -0.07
C ASP A 3 16.31 17.92 -0.79
N GLY A 4 15.98 18.20 -2.06
CA GLY A 4 15.15 17.31 -2.87
C GLY A 4 15.85 16.01 -3.26
N VAL A 5 17.17 16.04 -3.48
CA VAL A 5 17.95 14.84 -3.81
C VAL A 5 18.13 13.97 -2.56
N LEU A 6 18.47 14.59 -1.43
CA LEU A 6 18.58 13.90 -0.15
C LEU A 6 17.24 13.25 0.26
N LEU A 7 16.14 14.00 0.16
CA LEU A 7 14.80 13.49 0.46
C LEU A 7 14.45 12.26 -0.38
N ARG A 8 14.73 12.30 -1.68
CA ARG A 8 14.52 11.17 -2.60
C ARG A 8 15.39 9.98 -2.23
N ALA A 9 16.65 10.20 -1.83
CA ALA A 9 17.55 9.13 -1.40
C ALA A 9 17.05 8.46 -0.11
N LEU A 10 16.71 9.25 0.91
CA LEU A 10 16.15 8.76 2.17
C LEU A 10 14.86 7.98 1.96
N PHE A 11 13.95 8.51 1.13
CA PHE A 11 12.73 7.81 0.73
C PHE A 11 13.04 6.46 0.08
N ARG A 12 13.95 6.41 -0.91
CA ARG A 12 14.30 5.17 -1.62
C ARG A 12 14.91 4.12 -0.70
N VAL A 13 15.79 4.52 0.22
CA VAL A 13 16.40 3.62 1.21
C VAL A 13 15.32 3.07 2.16
N HIS A 14 14.46 3.94 2.69
CA HIS A 14 13.37 3.50 3.58
C HIS A 14 12.38 2.57 2.87
N LEU A 15 12.00 2.88 1.63
CA LEU A 15 11.15 2.03 0.80
C LEU A 15 11.79 0.66 0.55
N TRP A 16 13.06 0.65 0.16
CA TRP A 16 13.78 -0.59 -0.12
C TRP A 16 13.88 -1.48 1.13
N ALA A 17 14.26 -0.90 2.27
CA ALA A 17 14.33 -1.63 3.53
C ALA A 17 12.96 -2.18 3.94
N SER A 18 11.92 -1.35 3.88
CA SER A 18 10.54 -1.75 4.20
C SER A 18 10.08 -2.92 3.32
N ALA A 19 10.33 -2.85 2.01
CA ALA A 19 9.93 -3.90 1.07
C ALA A 19 10.64 -5.23 1.33
N ARG A 20 11.86 -5.23 1.89
CA ARG A 20 12.65 -6.44 2.19
C ARG A 20 12.28 -7.07 3.53
N LEU A 21 11.85 -6.25 4.48
CA LEU A 21 11.38 -6.70 5.79
C LEU A 21 9.93 -7.21 5.74
N MET A 22 9.13 -6.75 4.78
CA MET A 22 7.72 -7.14 4.70
C MET A 22 7.41 -8.63 4.62
N PRO A 23 8.10 -9.46 3.81
CA PRO A 23 7.81 -10.89 3.73
C PRO A 23 7.89 -11.61 5.07
N THR A 24 8.87 -11.26 5.90
CA THR A 24 9.04 -11.84 7.25
C THR A 24 8.02 -11.27 8.23
N LEU A 25 7.71 -9.97 8.14
CA LEU A 25 6.80 -9.29 9.06
C LEU A 25 5.32 -9.60 8.79
N ILE A 26 4.95 -9.93 7.54
CA ILE A 26 3.55 -10.13 7.11
C ILE A 26 3.22 -11.60 6.84
N GLY A 27 4.20 -12.43 6.46
CA GLY A 27 3.97 -13.75 5.87
C GLY A 27 3.10 -14.72 6.68
N ARG A 28 2.99 -14.55 8.01
CA ARG A 28 2.18 -15.41 8.91
C ARG A 28 1.28 -14.62 9.87
N ARG A 29 0.99 -13.35 9.58
CA ARG A 29 0.21 -12.49 10.48
C ARG A 29 -1.28 -12.48 10.11
N SER A 30 -2.12 -12.24 11.11
CA SER A 30 -3.56 -11.99 10.92
C SER A 30 -3.79 -10.73 10.10
N PHE A 31 -4.95 -10.64 9.44
CA PHE A 31 -5.32 -9.48 8.63
C PHE A 31 -5.21 -8.16 9.42
N GLU A 32 -5.72 -8.12 10.65
CA GLU A 32 -5.62 -6.96 11.54
C GLU A 32 -4.17 -6.54 11.82
N SER A 33 -3.28 -7.51 12.10
CA SER A 33 -1.86 -7.24 12.31
C SER A 33 -1.18 -6.69 11.06
N VAL A 34 -1.65 -7.09 9.88
CA VAL A 34 -1.17 -6.58 8.60
C VAL A 34 -1.64 -5.14 8.37
N LEU A 35 -2.88 -4.78 8.72
CA LEU A 35 -3.39 -3.42 8.56
C LEU A 35 -2.64 -2.37 9.38
N LYS A 36 -1.96 -2.77 10.48
CA LYS A 36 -1.05 -1.88 11.23
C LYS A 36 0.11 -1.34 10.36
N TRP A 37 0.41 -1.98 9.22
CA TRP A 37 1.40 -1.49 8.25
C TRP A 37 0.87 -0.40 7.32
N ALA A 38 -0.44 -0.19 7.29
CA ALA A 38 -1.13 0.87 6.54
C ALA A 38 -1.69 1.91 7.52
N PRO A 39 -0.84 2.74 8.17
CA PRO A 39 -1.33 3.69 9.16
C PRO A 39 -2.23 4.75 8.51
N LEU A 40 -3.38 5.02 9.12
CA LEU A 40 -4.31 6.06 8.67
C LEU A 40 -3.85 7.46 9.08
N SER A 41 -3.19 7.56 10.24
CA SER A 41 -2.48 8.75 10.69
C SER A 41 -1.00 8.45 10.77
N ALA A 42 -0.18 9.30 10.16
CA ALA A 42 1.26 9.13 10.12
C ALA A 42 1.98 10.48 10.01
N PRO A 43 3.21 10.60 10.55
CA PRO A 43 4.06 11.74 10.24
C PRO A 43 4.29 11.81 8.72
N THR A 44 4.57 13.01 8.21
CA THR A 44 4.75 13.25 6.77
C THR A 44 6.20 13.57 6.38
N PRO A 45 7.18 12.69 6.67
CA PRO A 45 8.60 12.97 6.43
C PRO A 45 8.96 13.13 4.95
N TYR A 46 8.07 12.70 4.04
CA TYR A 46 8.26 12.77 2.60
C TYR A 46 7.35 13.80 1.92
N ARG A 47 6.80 14.73 2.70
CA ARG A 47 6.06 15.88 2.17
C ARG A 47 6.92 16.60 1.10
N GLY A 48 6.33 16.85 -0.06
CA GLY A 48 7.01 17.43 -1.22
C GLY A 48 7.41 16.42 -2.31
N LEU A 49 7.33 15.11 -2.06
CA LEU A 49 7.39 14.11 -3.12
C LEU A 49 6.03 13.97 -3.80
N SER A 50 6.00 13.89 -5.13
CA SER A 50 4.76 13.67 -5.87
C SER A 50 4.26 12.23 -5.73
N SER A 51 2.94 12.05 -5.76
CA SER A 51 2.31 10.73 -5.74
C SER A 51 2.81 9.84 -6.88
N ALA A 52 2.93 10.39 -8.09
CA ALA A 52 3.47 9.70 -9.26
C ALA A 52 4.90 9.17 -9.05
N TYR A 53 5.77 9.96 -8.40
CA TYR A 53 7.13 9.52 -8.09
C TYR A 53 7.14 8.36 -7.09
N ILE A 54 6.32 8.44 -6.05
CA ILE A 54 6.20 7.41 -5.01
C ILE A 54 5.69 6.11 -5.63
N VAL A 55 4.60 6.17 -6.39
CA VAL A 55 4.00 5.05 -7.11
C VAL A 55 5.02 4.36 -8.02
N ALA A 56 5.73 5.14 -8.85
CA ALA A 56 6.76 4.58 -9.74
C ALA A 56 7.89 3.89 -8.97
N ALA A 57 8.31 4.45 -7.83
CA ALA A 57 9.35 3.87 -7.00
C ALA A 57 8.88 2.58 -6.29
N VAL A 58 7.63 2.54 -5.82
CA VAL A 58 7.01 1.33 -5.25
C VAL A 58 6.98 0.24 -6.30
N ASN A 59 6.41 0.51 -7.48
CA ASN A 59 6.31 -0.43 -8.59
C ASN A 59 7.68 -0.99 -8.99
N ARG A 60 8.71 -0.13 -9.04
CA ARG A 60 10.09 -0.56 -9.33
C ARG A 60 10.66 -1.47 -8.23
N THR A 61 10.44 -1.13 -6.96
CA THR A 61 10.96 -1.89 -5.81
C THR A 61 10.35 -3.28 -5.72
N VAL A 62 9.06 -3.42 -6.01
CA VAL A 62 8.32 -4.69 -5.92
C VAL A 62 8.40 -5.54 -7.20
N ARG A 63 9.02 -5.04 -8.28
CA ARG A 63 9.12 -5.73 -9.57
C ARG A 63 9.87 -7.07 -9.51
N HIS A 64 10.76 -7.25 -8.55
CA HIS A 64 11.58 -8.46 -8.44
C HIS A 64 10.84 -9.58 -7.67
N PRO A 65 10.43 -10.67 -8.35
CA PRO A 65 9.49 -11.66 -7.82
C PRO A 65 10.04 -12.49 -6.65
N TRP A 66 11.36 -12.61 -6.52
CA TRP A 66 12.00 -13.38 -5.44
C TRP A 66 11.71 -12.83 -4.04
N LEU A 67 11.51 -11.51 -3.92
CA LEU A 67 11.28 -10.85 -2.63
C LEU A 67 9.80 -10.58 -2.36
N MET A 68 8.91 -10.98 -3.27
CA MET A 68 7.46 -10.77 -3.20
C MET A 68 6.66 -12.05 -3.46
N ARG A 69 7.28 -13.22 -3.28
CA ARG A 69 6.65 -14.54 -3.44
C ARG A 69 5.50 -14.68 -2.44
N ASP A 70 4.32 -15.03 -2.94
CA ASP A 70 3.02 -15.09 -2.24
C ASP A 70 2.49 -13.73 -1.73
N ARG A 71 1.20 -13.42 -1.98
CA ARG A 71 0.54 -12.16 -1.54
C ARG A 71 1.22 -10.87 -2.03
N ARG A 72 1.71 -10.86 -3.28
CA ARG A 72 2.35 -9.68 -3.91
C ARG A 72 1.46 -8.44 -3.86
N CYS A 73 0.19 -8.56 -4.28
CA CYS A 73 -0.78 -7.44 -4.29
C CYS A 73 -0.94 -6.81 -2.90
N LEU A 74 -0.97 -7.62 -1.84
CA LEU A 74 -1.07 -7.14 -0.46
C LEU A 74 0.15 -6.31 -0.07
N ARG A 75 1.36 -6.83 -0.30
CA ARG A 75 2.60 -6.13 0.10
C ARG A 75 2.80 -4.84 -0.71
N GLU A 76 2.52 -4.91 -2.00
CA GLU A 76 2.54 -3.77 -2.92
C GLU A 76 1.56 -2.67 -2.46
N GLY A 77 0.31 -3.05 -2.17
CA GLY A 77 -0.71 -2.12 -1.66
C GLY A 77 -0.35 -1.49 -0.31
N LEU A 78 0.19 -2.28 0.63
CA LEU A 78 0.62 -1.77 1.94
C LEU A 78 1.78 -0.78 1.84
N LEU A 79 2.78 -1.04 0.98
CA LEU A 79 3.88 -0.10 0.74
C LEU A 79 3.37 1.19 0.13
N ALA A 80 2.56 1.08 -0.92
CA ALA A 80 1.98 2.22 -1.60
C ALA A 80 1.17 3.10 -0.64
N HIS A 81 0.22 2.50 0.10
CA HIS A 81 -0.59 3.22 1.08
C HIS A 81 0.30 3.93 2.12
N ARG A 82 1.24 3.21 2.73
CA ARG A 82 2.11 3.76 3.77
C ARG A 82 2.96 4.93 3.28
N PHE A 83 3.60 4.80 2.12
CA PHE A 83 4.50 5.84 1.63
C PHE A 83 3.76 7.04 1.02
N LEU A 84 2.55 6.83 0.49
CA LEU A 84 1.66 7.93 0.12
C LEU A 84 1.21 8.71 1.38
N ARG A 85 0.84 8.02 2.47
CA ARG A 85 0.54 8.65 3.77
C ARG A 85 1.73 9.44 4.32
N PHE A 86 2.94 8.87 4.26
CA PHE A 86 4.17 9.58 4.67
C PHE A 86 4.52 10.79 3.80
N ALA A 87 3.93 10.93 2.61
CA ALA A 87 4.04 12.14 1.80
C ALA A 87 2.89 13.12 2.02
N GLY A 88 1.91 12.77 2.86
CA GLY A 88 0.75 13.60 3.19
C GLY A 88 -0.47 13.40 2.29
N PHE A 89 -0.50 12.33 1.50
CA PHE A 89 -1.69 11.95 0.73
C PHE A 89 -2.67 11.15 1.59
N ASP A 90 -3.92 11.07 1.14
CA ASP A 90 -5.02 10.32 1.77
C ASP A 90 -5.44 9.11 0.91
N PRO A 91 -4.57 8.08 0.75
CA PRO A 91 -4.91 6.90 -0.04
C PRO A 91 -5.94 6.01 0.66
N ASP A 92 -6.77 5.36 -0.14
CA ASP A 92 -7.57 4.21 0.27
C ASP A 92 -6.80 2.92 -0.03
N LEU A 93 -6.75 1.98 0.92
CA LEU A 93 -6.35 0.61 0.65
C LEU A 93 -7.61 -0.27 0.55
N ARG A 94 -7.86 -0.82 -0.62
CA ARG A 94 -9.10 -1.56 -0.94
C ARG A 94 -8.81 -3.03 -1.15
N PHE A 95 -9.73 -3.86 -0.68
CA PHE A 95 -9.69 -5.30 -0.81
C PHE A 95 -10.94 -5.80 -1.49
N GLY A 96 -10.75 -6.73 -2.42
CA GLY A 96 -11.85 -7.37 -3.13
C GLY A 96 -11.58 -8.85 -3.34
N VAL A 97 -12.64 -9.55 -3.70
CA VAL A 97 -12.60 -10.98 -4.04
C VAL A 97 -13.27 -11.20 -5.38
N ASP A 98 -12.80 -12.20 -6.13
CA ASP A 98 -13.53 -12.70 -7.29
C ASP A 98 -14.65 -13.63 -6.80
N PRO A 99 -15.93 -13.28 -7.00
CA PRO A 99 -17.05 -14.13 -6.58
C PRO A 99 -16.98 -15.53 -7.16
N LYS A 100 -16.45 -15.69 -8.39
CA LYS A 100 -16.33 -17.00 -9.05
C LYS A 100 -15.34 -17.93 -8.33
N SER A 101 -14.42 -17.35 -7.56
CA SER A 101 -13.45 -18.12 -6.78
C SER A 101 -13.96 -18.55 -5.40
N MET A 102 -15.17 -18.14 -4.99
CA MET A 102 -15.70 -18.48 -3.66
C MET A 102 -15.94 -19.98 -3.45
N GLN A 103 -16.25 -20.71 -4.52
CA GLN A 103 -16.44 -22.17 -4.48
C GLN A 103 -15.15 -22.94 -4.79
N ALA A 104 -14.07 -22.25 -5.12
CA ALA A 104 -12.79 -22.88 -5.43
C ALA A 104 -12.03 -23.24 -4.13
N PRO A 105 -11.11 -24.22 -4.17
CA PRO A 105 -10.27 -24.57 -3.01
C PRO A 105 -9.42 -23.40 -2.49
N ARG A 106 -9.20 -22.37 -3.31
CA ARG A 106 -8.53 -21.13 -2.94
C ARG A 106 -9.30 -19.93 -3.47
N MET A 107 -9.79 -19.10 -2.56
CA MET A 107 -10.41 -17.82 -2.89
C MET A 107 -9.37 -16.85 -3.46
N SER A 108 -9.71 -16.23 -4.58
CA SER A 108 -8.92 -15.18 -5.23
C SER A 108 -9.27 -13.84 -4.61
N ALA A 109 -8.35 -13.30 -3.81
CA ALA A 109 -8.46 -11.97 -3.22
C ALA A 109 -7.42 -11.03 -3.83
N HIS A 110 -7.82 -9.77 -4.03
CA HIS A 110 -6.95 -8.73 -4.54
C HIS A 110 -6.94 -7.50 -3.62
N CYS A 111 -5.85 -6.76 -3.69
CA CYS A 111 -5.61 -5.56 -2.92
C CYS A 111 -5.08 -4.49 -3.87
N TRP A 112 -5.68 -3.31 -3.85
CA TRP A 112 -5.26 -2.16 -4.66
C TRP A 112 -5.34 -0.87 -3.84
N VAL A 113 -4.61 0.15 -4.29
CA VAL A 113 -4.60 1.46 -3.64
C VAL A 113 -5.24 2.48 -4.55
N CYS A 114 -6.19 3.25 -4.01
CA CYS A 114 -6.74 4.40 -4.69
C CYS A 114 -6.23 5.71 -4.08
N LEU A 115 -6.05 6.71 -4.92
CA LEU A 115 -5.90 8.11 -4.53
C LEU A 115 -6.99 8.91 -5.26
N ASP A 116 -7.74 9.73 -4.53
CA ASP A 116 -8.89 10.49 -5.08
C ASP A 116 -9.88 9.59 -5.85
N GLY A 117 -10.15 8.40 -5.29
CA GLY A 117 -11.04 7.39 -5.88
C GLY A 117 -10.48 6.62 -7.08
N ARG A 118 -9.29 6.98 -7.60
CA ARG A 118 -8.67 6.34 -8.76
C ARG A 118 -7.59 5.34 -8.36
N PRO A 119 -7.55 4.12 -8.92
CA PRO A 119 -6.45 3.19 -8.68
C PRO A 119 -5.12 3.80 -9.11
N VAL A 120 -4.13 3.77 -8.20
CA VAL A 120 -2.76 4.26 -8.46
C VAL A 120 -1.71 3.16 -8.30
N VAL A 121 -2.00 2.10 -7.54
CA VAL A 121 -1.11 0.94 -7.39
C VAL A 121 -1.94 -0.33 -7.39
N SER A 122 -1.50 -1.28 -8.23
CA SER A 122 -2.26 -2.45 -8.65
C SER A 122 -3.60 -2.08 -9.30
N ASP A 123 -3.96 -2.74 -10.39
CA ASP A 123 -5.22 -2.49 -11.07
C ASP A 123 -6.38 -3.13 -10.31
N SER A 124 -7.52 -2.44 -10.24
CA SER A 124 -8.76 -3.12 -9.85
C SER A 124 -9.10 -4.15 -10.93
N LEU A 125 -9.20 -5.42 -10.55
CA LEU A 125 -9.50 -6.49 -11.50
C LEU A 125 -11.01 -6.49 -11.84
N PRO A 126 -11.40 -6.57 -13.13
CA PRO A 126 -12.80 -6.60 -13.53
C PRO A 126 -13.59 -7.72 -12.84
N GLY A 127 -14.80 -7.39 -12.36
CA GLY A 127 -15.69 -8.36 -11.71
C GLY A 127 -15.38 -8.68 -10.25
N MET A 128 -14.37 -8.03 -9.65
CA MET A 128 -14.14 -8.17 -8.20
C MET A 128 -15.16 -7.37 -7.38
N VAL A 129 -15.64 -8.00 -6.31
CA VAL A 129 -16.49 -7.36 -5.32
C VAL A 129 -15.60 -6.85 -4.19
N GLN A 130 -15.67 -5.54 -3.92
CA GLN A 130 -14.95 -4.93 -2.80
C GLN A 130 -15.59 -5.40 -1.48
N ILE A 131 -14.77 -5.96 -0.59
CA ILE A 131 -15.21 -6.49 0.71
C ILE A 131 -14.71 -5.64 1.89
N TYR A 132 -13.67 -4.83 1.69
CA TYR A 132 -13.12 -3.97 2.74
C TYR A 132 -12.43 -2.75 2.15
N ARG A 133 -12.60 -1.59 2.81
CA ARG A 133 -11.91 -0.33 2.50
C ARG A 133 -11.27 0.20 3.76
N HIS A 134 -9.94 0.23 3.76
CA HIS A 134 -9.15 0.87 4.80
C HIS A 134 -8.89 2.33 4.39
N HIS A 135 -9.51 3.26 5.10
CA HIS A 135 -9.47 4.69 4.81
C HIS A 135 -9.52 5.49 6.11
N ALA A 136 -9.04 6.73 6.09
CA ALA A 136 -9.20 7.63 7.22
C ALA A 136 -10.67 8.09 7.25
N ASP A 137 -11.37 7.81 8.36
CA ASP A 137 -12.69 8.40 8.58
C ASP A 137 -12.51 9.92 8.80
N ALA A 138 -13.20 10.73 7.98
CA ALA A 138 -13.24 12.19 8.17
C ALA A 138 -13.81 12.60 9.55
N GLY A 139 -14.45 11.69 10.28
CA GLY A 139 -15.09 11.94 11.58
C GLY A 139 -14.25 11.66 12.83
N LYS A 140 -12.97 11.26 12.73
CA LYS A 140 -12.11 10.99 13.91
C LYS A 140 -10.84 11.84 13.99
N ALA A 141 -10.76 12.93 13.23
CA ALA A 141 -9.65 13.89 13.27
C ALA A 141 -9.91 15.14 14.14
N HIS A 142 -11.03 15.18 14.86
CA HIS A 142 -11.38 16.25 15.81
C HIS A 142 -11.93 15.68 17.10
N ALA A 143 -11.06 15.08 17.92
CA ALA A 143 -11.22 14.97 19.37
C ALA A 143 -9.95 14.35 19.97
N ALA A 144 -8.98 15.20 20.30
CA ALA A 144 -8.08 15.11 21.46
C ALA A 144 -7.01 16.21 21.33
#